data_AF-A0A1F0BKR7-F1
#
_entry.id   AF-A0A1F0BKR7-F1
#
_cell.length_a   1.000
_cell.length_b   1.000
_cell.length_c   1.000
_cell.angle_alpha   90.00
_cell.angle_beta   90.00
_cell.angle_gamma   90.00
#
_symmetry.space_group_name_H-M   'P 1'
#
loop_
_entity.id
_entity.type
_entity.pdbx_description
1 polymer ?
#
loop_
_entity_poly.entity_id
_entity_poly.type
_entity_poly.pdbx_seq_one_letter_code
_entity_poly.pdbx_strand_id
1 'polypeptide(L)'
;MKLVKKIVSRATENTLLQLDRVILICVFLVLVVDAMAVFLVFQSNLEILGLILLVIDFFALVFVFYLRFVSSKVVYLMLNDAINIKLYEDMFRVQSEKSIKIYRATYQEYFQFIQGQVAYLKGDFQAAKENMSKYDLKKIWGRLRGYTFLISTYELLKVSIHLQDAQDIAFFEEQLSKAPDYKGGRAKLVAQTQAIKDIVFNK
;
A
#
# COMPACT_ATOMS: atom_id res chain seq x y z
N MET A 1 -14.39 -15.35 19.07
CA MET A 1 -13.87 -14.88 17.75
C MET A 1 -13.02 -13.61 17.82
N LYS A 2 -13.43 -12.52 18.51
CA LYS A 2 -12.62 -11.28 18.66
C LYS A 2 -11.24 -11.47 19.29
N LEU A 3 -11.15 -12.31 20.33
CA LEU A 3 -9.89 -12.60 21.03
C LEU A 3 -8.89 -13.38 20.17
N VAL A 4 -9.36 -14.44 19.49
CA VAL A 4 -8.54 -15.22 18.54
C VAL A 4 -8.00 -14.32 17.43
N LYS A 5 -8.84 -13.45 16.86
CA LYS A 5 -8.43 -12.51 15.81
C LYS A 5 -7.35 -11.50 16.30
N LYS A 6 -7.44 -11.06 17.56
CA LYS A 6 -6.50 -10.13 18.20
C LYS A 6 -5.16 -10.81 18.58
N ILE A 7 -5.21 -12.09 18.96
CA ILE A 7 -4.01 -12.90 19.26
C ILE A 7 -3.28 -13.21 17.96
N VAL A 8 -4.02 -13.63 16.92
CA VAL A 8 -3.45 -13.88 15.59
C VAL A 8 -2.83 -12.61 15.02
N SER A 9 -3.50 -11.45 15.10
CA SER A 9 -2.93 -10.20 14.57
C SER A 9 -1.65 -9.76 15.31
N ARG A 10 -1.60 -9.87 16.64
CA ARG A 10 -0.38 -9.58 17.43
C ARG A 10 0.73 -10.56 17.15
N ALA A 11 0.41 -11.86 17.01
CA ALA A 11 1.39 -12.88 16.71
C ALA A 11 2.03 -12.60 15.35
N THR A 12 1.23 -12.31 14.32
CA THR A 12 1.71 -11.95 12.98
C THR A 12 2.60 -10.71 12.98
N GLU A 13 2.19 -9.62 13.65
CA GLU A 13 2.98 -8.40 13.76
C GLU A 13 4.35 -8.64 14.43
N ASN A 14 4.36 -9.42 15.52
CA ASN A 14 5.58 -9.75 16.24
C ASN A 14 6.50 -10.65 15.40
N THR A 15 5.94 -11.61 14.64
CA THR A 15 6.71 -12.45 13.72
C THR A 15 7.36 -11.62 12.61
N LEU A 16 6.65 -10.62 12.04
CA LEU A 16 7.22 -9.73 11.02
C LEU A 16 8.39 -8.91 11.57
N LEU A 17 8.24 -8.33 12.77
CA LEU A 17 9.29 -7.55 13.43
C LEU A 17 10.49 -8.40 13.87
N GLN A 18 10.27 -9.67 14.20
CA GLN A 18 11.35 -10.62 14.48
C GLN A 18 12.11 -10.97 13.21
N LEU A 19 11.40 -11.18 12.09
CA LEU A 19 11.98 -11.58 10.83
C LEU A 19 12.85 -10.47 10.23
N ASP A 20 12.40 -9.22 10.28
CA ASP A 20 13.19 -8.06 9.85
C ASP A 20 14.44 -7.86 10.75
N ARG A 21 14.30 -8.02 12.06
CA ARG A 21 15.44 -7.99 13.00
C ARG A 21 16.47 -9.09 12.72
N VAL A 22 16.02 -10.31 12.43
CA VAL A 22 16.93 -11.43 12.10
C VAL A 22 17.70 -11.14 10.82
N ILE A 23 17.05 -10.64 9.76
CA ILE A 23 17.72 -10.27 8.52
C ILE A 23 18.76 -9.17 8.77
N LEU A 24 18.43 -8.15 9.56
CA LEU A 24 19.36 -7.08 9.90
C LEU A 24 20.60 -7.60 10.64
N ILE A 25 20.40 -8.50 11.60
CA ILE A 25 21.49 -9.16 12.34
C ILE A 25 22.35 -10.01 11.39
N CYS A 26 21.74 -10.76 10.48
CA CYS A 26 22.47 -11.55 9.48
C CYS A 26 23.32 -10.66 8.56
N VAL A 27 22.79 -9.54 8.07
CA VAL A 27 23.56 -8.58 7.25
C VAL A 27 24.74 -8.02 8.05
N PHE A 28 24.53 -7.65 9.31
CA PHE A 28 25.60 -7.16 10.18
C PHE A 28 26.70 -8.21 10.39
N LEU A 29 26.34 -9.47 10.62
CA LEU A 29 27.30 -10.56 10.78
C LEU A 29 28.12 -10.80 9.51
N VAL A 30 27.49 -10.81 8.34
CA VAL A 30 28.18 -10.91 7.04
C VAL A 30 29.19 -9.78 6.89
N LEU A 31 28.82 -8.53 7.19
CA LEU A 31 29.75 -7.39 7.11
C LEU A 31 30.96 -7.52 8.07
N VAL A 32 30.76 -8.06 9.26
CA VAL A 32 31.85 -8.32 10.22
C VAL A 32 32.79 -9.40 9.67
N VAL A 33 32.24 -10.45 9.07
CA VAL A 33 33.01 -11.54 8.44
C VAL A 33 33.78 -11.03 7.23
N ASP A 34 33.17 -10.19 6.40
CA ASP A 34 33.82 -9.53 5.26
C ASP A 34 35.02 -8.69 5.69
N ALA A 35 34.85 -7.85 6.74
CA ALA A 35 35.94 -7.06 7.29
C ALA A 35 37.11 -7.92 7.82
N MET A 36 36.80 -9.06 8.45
CA MET A 36 37.83 -10.01 8.89
C MET A 36 38.52 -10.69 7.71
N ALA A 37 37.77 -11.09 6.67
CA ALA A 37 38.32 -11.69 5.46
C ALA A 37 39.31 -10.72 4.78
N VAL A 38 38.91 -9.46 4.62
CA VAL A 38 39.78 -8.41 4.07
C VAL A 38 41.04 -8.21 4.91
N PHE A 39 40.92 -8.16 6.23
CA PHE A 39 42.07 -8.05 7.13
C PHE A 39 43.05 -9.22 6.98
N LEU A 40 42.54 -10.45 6.83
CA LEU A 40 43.34 -11.65 6.63
C LEU A 40 44.06 -11.66 5.28
N VAL A 41 43.44 -11.12 4.22
CA VAL A 41 44.09 -10.97 2.90
C VAL A 41 45.33 -10.07 2.98
N PHE A 42 45.30 -9.02 3.80
CA PHE A 42 46.46 -8.14 4.01
C PHE A 42 47.59 -8.77 4.83
N GLN A 43 47.37 -9.92 5.48
CA GLN A 43 48.44 -10.67 6.14
C GLN A 43 49.01 -11.73 5.18
N SER A 44 50.27 -11.57 4.76
CA SER A 44 50.86 -12.45 3.72
C SER A 44 50.91 -13.94 4.10
N ASN A 45 50.87 -14.27 5.39
CA ASN A 45 50.87 -15.66 5.87
C ASN A 45 49.47 -16.31 5.81
N LEU A 46 48.41 -15.52 5.65
CA LEU A 46 47.00 -15.94 5.71
C LEU A 46 46.18 -15.56 4.47
N GLU A 47 46.84 -15.03 3.42
CA GLU A 47 46.19 -14.49 2.22
C GLU A 47 45.21 -15.47 1.55
N ILE A 48 45.64 -16.73 1.38
CA ILE A 48 44.81 -17.79 0.77
C ILE A 48 43.56 -18.07 1.61
N LEU A 49 43.70 -18.08 2.94
CA LEU A 49 42.57 -18.28 3.85
C LEU A 49 41.62 -17.08 3.79
N GLY A 50 42.15 -15.86 3.75
CA GLY A 50 41.36 -14.64 3.58
C GLY A 50 40.54 -14.66 2.27
N LEU A 51 41.15 -15.08 1.16
CA LEU A 51 40.46 -15.21 -0.14
C LEU A 51 39.35 -16.26 -0.11
N ILE A 52 39.60 -17.43 0.49
CA ILE A 52 38.57 -18.48 0.65
C ILE A 52 37.39 -17.94 1.47
N LEU A 53 37.68 -17.21 2.55
CA LEU A 53 36.67 -16.62 3.43
C LEU A 53 35.83 -15.57 2.69
N LEU A 54 36.46 -14.74 1.85
CA LEU A 54 35.79 -13.75 1.01
C LEU A 54 34.82 -14.39 0.01
N VAL A 55 35.20 -15.50 -0.62
CA VAL A 55 34.32 -16.25 -1.53
C VAL A 55 33.11 -16.81 -0.78
N ILE A 56 33.33 -17.40 0.39
CA ILE A 56 32.24 -17.93 1.24
C ILE A 56 31.30 -16.81 1.67
N ASP A 57 31.85 -15.67 2.08
CA ASP A 57 31.08 -14.52 2.54
C ASP A 57 30.25 -13.90 1.41
N PHE A 58 30.78 -13.85 0.19
CA PHE A 58 30.03 -13.43 -1.00
C PHE A 58 28.77 -14.30 -1.23
N PHE A 59 28.90 -15.63 -1.11
CA PHE A 59 27.74 -16.52 -1.21
C PHE A 59 26.75 -16.32 -0.06
N ALA A 60 27.24 -16.09 1.16
CA ALA A 60 26.40 -15.79 2.32
C ALA A 60 25.64 -14.46 2.12
N LEU A 61 26.29 -13.45 1.58
CA LEU A 61 25.71 -12.15 1.24
C LEU A 61 24.59 -12.31 0.21
N VAL A 62 24.84 -13.01 -0.91
CA VAL A 62 23.82 -13.31 -1.92
C VAL A 62 22.62 -14.03 -1.30
N PHE A 63 22.87 -15.01 -0.42
CA PHE A 63 21.83 -15.76 0.26
C PHE A 63 20.99 -14.88 1.21
N VAL A 64 21.61 -14.00 2.00
CA VAL A 64 20.92 -13.05 2.87
C VAL A 64 20.07 -12.06 2.07
N PHE A 65 20.57 -11.58 0.93
CA PHE A 65 19.78 -10.73 0.02
C PHE A 65 18.58 -11.47 -0.58
N TYR A 66 18.76 -12.74 -0.97
CA TYR A 66 17.67 -13.57 -1.45
C TYR A 66 16.60 -13.81 -0.36
N LEU A 67 17.03 -14.12 0.87
CA LEU A 67 16.11 -14.24 2.01
C LEU A 67 15.34 -12.95 2.23
N ARG A 68 16.02 -11.78 2.19
CA ARG A 68 15.36 -10.48 2.29
C ARG A 68 14.27 -10.29 1.23
N PHE A 69 14.55 -10.64 -0.02
CA PHE A 69 13.57 -10.56 -1.10
C PHE A 69 12.34 -11.44 -0.86
N VAL A 70 12.53 -12.71 -0.49
CA VAL A 70 11.44 -13.64 -0.20
C VAL A 70 10.63 -13.15 1.02
N SER A 71 11.32 -12.74 2.07
CA SER A 71 10.72 -12.17 3.27
C SER A 71 9.91 -10.93 3.00
N SER A 72 10.35 -10.01 2.14
CA SER A 72 9.56 -8.85 1.73
C SER A 72 8.26 -9.26 1.02
N LYS A 73 8.27 -10.33 0.21
CA LYS A 73 7.03 -10.87 -0.39
C LYS A 73 6.09 -11.48 0.64
N VAL A 74 6.64 -12.22 1.61
CA VAL A 74 5.85 -12.81 2.71
C VAL A 74 5.27 -11.72 3.62
N VAL A 75 6.06 -10.68 3.94
CA VAL A 75 5.61 -9.49 4.68
C VAL A 75 4.50 -8.80 3.91
N TYR A 76 4.66 -8.60 2.60
CA TYR A 76 3.62 -8.01 1.74
C TYR A 76 2.32 -8.83 1.77
N LEU A 77 2.41 -10.16 1.61
CA LEU A 77 1.27 -11.06 1.70
C LEU A 77 0.61 -11.01 3.09
N MET A 78 1.40 -11.05 4.16
CA MET A 78 0.90 -10.97 5.53
C MET A 78 0.31 -9.61 5.88
N LEU A 79 0.85 -8.50 5.36
CA LEU A 79 0.32 -7.16 5.53
C LEU A 79 -1.02 -7.00 4.80
N ASN A 80 -1.11 -7.58 3.60
CA ASN A 80 -2.33 -7.68 2.82
C ASN A 80 -3.38 -8.64 3.44
N ASP A 81 -2.95 -9.55 4.32
CA ASP A 81 -3.85 -10.39 5.14
C ASP A 81 -4.20 -9.72 6.49
N ALA A 82 -3.29 -8.93 7.08
CA ALA A 82 -3.45 -8.24 8.37
C ALA A 82 -4.37 -7.01 8.24
N ILE A 83 -4.16 -6.18 7.22
CA ILE A 83 -5.22 -5.35 6.66
C ILE A 83 -5.95 -6.27 5.71
N ASN A 84 -6.98 -6.98 6.17
CA ASN A 84 -7.67 -7.93 5.32
C ASN A 84 -8.48 -7.17 4.24
N ILE A 85 -7.79 -6.69 3.21
CA ILE A 85 -8.33 -5.90 2.09
C ILE A 85 -9.39 -6.74 1.37
N LYS A 86 -9.17 -8.06 1.30
CA LYS A 86 -10.15 -9.01 0.79
C LYS A 86 -11.42 -9.03 1.64
N LEU A 87 -11.31 -9.08 2.97
CA LEU A 87 -12.47 -9.00 3.87
C LEU A 87 -13.16 -7.65 3.77
N TYR A 88 -12.41 -6.56 3.60
CA TYR A 88 -12.96 -5.22 3.36
C TYR A 88 -13.79 -5.22 2.08
N GLU A 89 -13.21 -5.66 0.96
CA GLU A 89 -13.91 -5.80 -0.33
C GLU A 89 -15.12 -6.75 -0.23
N ASP A 90 -14.96 -7.92 0.39
CA ASP A 90 -16.01 -8.93 0.60
C ASP A 90 -17.19 -8.37 1.41
N MET A 91 -16.94 -7.51 2.40
CA MET A 91 -18.01 -6.86 3.17
C MET A 91 -18.89 -5.98 2.26
N PHE A 92 -18.28 -5.22 1.36
CA PHE A 92 -19.03 -4.38 0.41
C PHE A 92 -19.67 -5.20 -0.71
N ARG A 93 -19.03 -6.28 -1.17
CA ARG A 93 -19.63 -7.24 -2.11
C ARG A 93 -20.92 -7.80 -1.52
N VAL A 94 -20.87 -8.34 -0.30
CA VAL A 94 -22.04 -8.91 0.37
C VAL A 94 -23.14 -7.88 0.56
N GLN A 95 -22.80 -6.62 0.91
CA GLN A 95 -23.80 -5.55 0.97
C GLN A 95 -24.42 -5.26 -0.40
N SER A 96 -23.64 -5.22 -1.48
CA SER A 96 -24.14 -5.02 -2.83
C SER A 96 -25.08 -6.14 -3.31
N GLU A 97 -24.78 -7.39 -2.94
CA GLU A 97 -25.55 -8.56 -3.34
C GLU A 97 -26.81 -8.77 -2.49
N LYS A 98 -26.67 -8.64 -1.15
CA LYS A 98 -27.68 -9.07 -0.18
C LYS A 98 -28.50 -7.93 0.42
N SER A 99 -28.21 -6.68 0.09
CA SER A 99 -28.99 -5.54 0.57
C SER A 99 -30.45 -5.57 0.08
N ILE A 100 -31.30 -4.91 0.86
CA ILE A 100 -32.70 -4.70 0.51
C ILE A 100 -32.82 -3.87 -0.78
N LYS A 101 -33.85 -4.15 -1.58
CA LYS A 101 -34.02 -3.61 -2.94
C LYS A 101 -33.84 -2.08 -3.04
N ILE A 102 -34.28 -1.34 -2.03
CA ILE A 102 -34.21 0.14 -1.99
C ILE A 102 -32.76 0.65 -2.02
N TYR A 103 -31.83 -0.04 -1.35
CA TYR A 103 -30.43 0.42 -1.25
C TYR A 103 -29.48 -0.33 -2.20
N ARG A 104 -29.96 -1.40 -2.84
CA ARG A 104 -29.14 -2.29 -3.67
C ARG A 104 -28.36 -1.57 -4.76
N ALA A 105 -29.01 -0.68 -5.49
CA ALA A 105 -28.35 0.11 -6.53
C ALA A 105 -27.21 0.96 -5.95
N THR A 106 -27.44 1.65 -4.83
CA THR A 106 -26.40 2.45 -4.18
C THR A 106 -25.21 1.59 -3.71
N TYR A 107 -25.45 0.41 -3.15
CA TYR A 107 -24.37 -0.47 -2.71
C TYR A 107 -23.58 -1.09 -3.87
N GLN A 108 -24.21 -1.36 -5.01
CA GLN A 108 -23.53 -1.84 -6.22
C GLN A 108 -22.57 -0.79 -6.77
N GLU A 109 -23.01 0.46 -6.87
CA GLU A 109 -22.15 1.57 -7.30
C GLU A 109 -21.03 1.82 -6.29
N TYR A 110 -21.34 1.78 -4.99
CA TYR A 110 -20.33 1.94 -3.95
C TYR A 110 -19.30 0.81 -3.97
N PHE A 111 -19.72 -0.42 -4.29
CA PHE A 111 -18.79 -1.55 -4.41
C PHE A 111 -17.76 -1.33 -5.51
N GLN A 112 -18.14 -0.82 -6.68
CA GLN A 112 -17.19 -0.46 -7.75
C GLN A 112 -16.19 0.60 -7.29
N PHE A 113 -16.67 1.62 -6.56
CA PHE A 113 -15.81 2.64 -5.98
C PHE A 113 -14.82 2.04 -4.96
N ILE A 114 -15.26 1.09 -4.13
CA ILE A 114 -14.40 0.37 -3.19
C ILE A 114 -13.34 -0.48 -3.92
N GLN A 115 -13.69 -1.13 -5.02
CA GLN A 115 -12.70 -1.86 -5.83
C GLN A 115 -11.60 -0.93 -6.35
N GLY A 116 -11.97 0.29 -6.74
CA GLY A 116 -11.01 1.34 -7.07
C GLY A 116 -10.11 1.73 -5.90
N GLN A 117 -10.65 1.92 -4.70
CA GLN A 117 -9.85 2.22 -3.50
C GLN A 117 -8.89 1.07 -3.15
N VAL A 118 -9.35 -0.17 -3.29
CA VAL A 118 -8.52 -1.36 -3.11
C VAL A 118 -7.37 -1.40 -4.12
N ALA A 119 -7.63 -1.09 -5.39
CA ALA A 119 -6.59 -1.01 -6.42
C ALA A 119 -5.57 0.10 -6.10
N TYR A 120 -6.02 1.26 -5.63
CA TYR A 120 -5.16 2.36 -5.19
C TYR A 120 -4.23 1.92 -4.04
N LEU A 121 -4.77 1.23 -3.03
CA LEU A 121 -3.98 0.71 -1.90
C LEU A 121 -2.95 -0.34 -2.32
N LYS A 122 -3.21 -1.08 -3.40
CA LYS A 122 -2.28 -2.04 -4.00
C LYS A 122 -1.23 -1.37 -4.91
N GLY A 123 -1.33 -0.06 -5.13
CA GLY A 123 -0.44 0.70 -6.03
C GLY A 123 -0.79 0.58 -7.50
N ASP A 124 -1.91 -0.04 -7.86
CA ASP A 124 -2.39 -0.10 -9.24
C ASP A 124 -3.30 1.11 -9.53
N PHE A 125 -2.65 2.23 -9.85
CA PHE A 125 -3.34 3.51 -10.05
C PHE A 125 -4.20 3.53 -11.32
N GLN A 126 -3.84 2.76 -12.34
CA GLN A 126 -4.63 2.67 -13.57
C GLN A 126 -5.94 1.92 -13.33
N ALA A 127 -5.87 0.76 -12.66
CA ALA A 127 -7.07 0.03 -12.26
C ALA A 127 -7.90 0.80 -11.23
N ALA A 128 -7.26 1.59 -10.37
CA ALA A 128 -7.96 2.49 -9.44
C ALA A 128 -8.79 3.52 -10.21
N LYS A 129 -8.18 4.24 -11.16
CA LYS A 129 -8.86 5.22 -12.01
C LYS A 129 -10.06 4.57 -12.72
N GLU A 130 -9.83 3.47 -13.41
CA GLU A 130 -10.86 2.78 -14.17
C GLU A 130 -12.06 2.36 -13.32
N ASN A 131 -11.83 1.77 -12.14
CA ASN A 131 -12.93 1.33 -11.27
C ASN A 131 -13.63 2.49 -10.57
N MET A 132 -12.89 3.52 -10.15
CA MET A 132 -13.48 4.72 -9.52
C MET A 132 -14.24 5.60 -10.52
N SER A 133 -13.99 5.50 -11.82
CA SER A 133 -14.73 6.25 -12.84
C SER A 133 -16.00 5.56 -13.34
N LYS A 134 -16.20 4.27 -13.02
CA LYS A 134 -17.35 3.48 -13.52
C LYS A 134 -18.68 3.76 -12.81
N TYR A 135 -18.64 4.29 -11.59
CA TYR A 135 -19.85 4.42 -10.78
C TYR A 135 -20.78 5.53 -11.29
N ASP A 136 -22.08 5.31 -11.19
CA ASP A 136 -23.12 6.28 -11.54
C ASP A 136 -23.70 6.97 -10.30
N LEU A 137 -23.33 8.25 -10.12
CA LEU A 137 -23.80 9.09 -9.02
C LEU A 137 -25.34 9.20 -8.96
N LYS A 138 -26.06 9.04 -10.08
CA LYS A 138 -27.54 9.13 -10.10
C LYS A 138 -28.19 7.98 -9.33
N LYS A 139 -27.57 6.80 -9.34
CA LYS A 139 -28.03 5.60 -8.63
C LYS A 139 -27.65 5.60 -7.15
N ILE A 140 -26.76 6.51 -6.74
CA ILE A 140 -26.50 6.79 -5.34
C ILE A 140 -27.72 7.48 -4.73
N TRP A 141 -28.11 7.03 -3.54
CA TRP A 141 -29.21 7.60 -2.78
C TRP A 141 -29.02 9.11 -2.61
N GLY A 142 -30.06 9.90 -2.92
CA GLY A 142 -29.97 11.36 -3.05
C GLY A 142 -29.29 12.06 -1.88
N ARG A 143 -29.55 11.61 -0.65
CA ARG A 143 -28.94 12.16 0.59
C ARG A 143 -27.43 11.96 0.66
N LEU A 144 -26.89 10.95 -0.02
CA LEU A 144 -25.46 10.62 -0.02
C LEU A 144 -24.72 11.18 -1.23
N ARG A 145 -25.41 11.63 -2.29
CA ARG A 145 -24.76 12.07 -3.54
C ARG A 145 -23.71 13.15 -3.34
N GLY A 146 -23.99 14.18 -2.55
CA GLY A 146 -23.03 15.27 -2.31
C GLY A 146 -21.75 14.77 -1.63
N TYR A 147 -21.91 13.89 -0.65
CA TYR A 147 -20.79 13.24 0.04
C TYR A 147 -20.01 12.30 -0.90
N THR A 148 -20.71 11.45 -1.66
CA THR A 148 -20.08 10.52 -2.60
C THR A 148 -19.32 11.28 -3.68
N PHE A 149 -19.89 12.35 -4.22
CA PHE A 149 -19.19 13.21 -5.18
C PHE A 149 -17.92 13.80 -4.59
N LEU A 150 -17.99 14.43 -3.41
CA LEU A 150 -16.83 15.00 -2.74
C LEU A 150 -15.69 13.98 -2.57
N ILE A 151 -16.00 12.80 -2.05
CA ILE A 151 -15.00 11.75 -1.81
C ILE A 151 -14.46 11.17 -3.12
N SER A 152 -15.33 10.94 -4.11
CA SER A 152 -14.90 10.40 -5.41
C SER A 152 -13.96 11.33 -6.15
N THR A 153 -14.23 12.64 -6.15
CA THR A 153 -13.39 13.65 -6.78
C THR A 153 -12.04 13.75 -6.08
N TYR A 154 -12.04 13.69 -4.74
CA TYR A 154 -10.80 13.64 -3.96
C TYR A 154 -9.95 12.40 -4.28
N GLU A 155 -10.55 11.21 -4.34
CA GLU A 155 -9.80 9.98 -4.65
C GLU A 155 -9.30 9.96 -6.10
N LEU A 156 -10.11 10.40 -7.08
CA LEU A 156 -9.69 10.50 -8.47
C LEU A 156 -8.58 11.55 -8.67
N LEU A 157 -8.60 12.66 -7.92
CA LEU A 157 -7.50 13.63 -7.93
C LEU A 157 -6.20 12.98 -7.43
N LYS A 158 -6.24 12.27 -6.31
CA LYS A 158 -5.07 11.53 -5.81
C LYS A 158 -4.53 10.56 -6.84
N VAL A 159 -5.40 9.74 -7.43
CA VAL A 159 -5.02 8.78 -8.48
C VAL A 159 -4.34 9.49 -9.65
N SER A 160 -4.90 10.61 -10.10
CA SER A 160 -4.36 11.40 -11.23
C SER A 160 -3.00 12.00 -10.92
N ILE A 161 -2.78 12.46 -9.67
CA ILE A 161 -1.48 12.92 -9.18
C ILE A 161 -0.44 11.80 -9.29
N HIS A 162 -0.76 10.59 -8.82
CA HIS A 162 0.17 9.45 -8.91
C HIS A 162 0.44 8.97 -10.35
N LEU A 163 -0.53 9.14 -11.25
CA LEU A 163 -0.38 8.86 -12.68
C LEU A 163 0.33 9.97 -13.45
N GLN A 164 0.61 11.12 -12.81
CA GLN A 164 1.16 12.31 -13.46
C GLN A 164 0.30 12.86 -14.61
N ASP A 165 -1.02 12.66 -14.53
CA ASP A 165 -1.97 13.10 -15.54
C ASP A 165 -2.37 14.56 -15.31
N ALA A 166 -1.59 15.50 -15.88
CA ALA A 166 -1.77 16.93 -15.64
C ALA A 166 -3.17 17.46 -16.00
N GLN A 167 -3.79 16.89 -17.03
CA GLN A 167 -5.13 17.29 -17.47
C GLN A 167 -6.17 16.89 -16.42
N ASP A 168 -6.14 15.64 -15.97
CA ASP A 168 -7.08 15.14 -14.97
C ASP A 168 -6.82 15.76 -13.60
N ILE A 169 -5.56 16.04 -13.24
CA ILE A 169 -5.23 16.80 -12.03
C ILE A 169 -5.95 18.15 -12.04
N ALA A 170 -5.79 18.95 -13.09
CA ALA A 170 -6.42 20.26 -13.18
C ALA A 170 -7.96 20.15 -13.13
N PHE A 171 -8.52 19.17 -13.85
CA PHE A 171 -9.96 18.91 -13.86
C PHE A 171 -10.48 18.57 -12.45
N PHE A 172 -9.88 17.60 -11.77
CA PHE A 172 -10.36 17.16 -10.46
C PHE A 172 -10.06 18.15 -9.34
N GLU A 173 -9.03 18.99 -9.46
CA GLU A 173 -8.81 20.13 -8.55
C GLU A 173 -9.97 21.13 -8.64
N GLU A 174 -10.36 21.49 -9.86
CA GLU A 174 -11.51 22.38 -10.08
C GLU A 174 -12.79 21.76 -9.52
N GLN A 175 -13.06 20.49 -9.82
CA GLN A 175 -14.24 19.79 -9.30
C GLN A 175 -14.23 19.70 -7.77
N LEU A 176 -13.07 19.46 -7.14
CA LEU A 176 -12.97 19.34 -5.69
C LEU A 176 -13.23 20.67 -5.01
N SER A 177 -12.75 21.79 -5.59
CA SER A 177 -13.00 23.13 -5.08
C SER A 177 -14.49 23.51 -5.12
N LYS A 178 -15.23 23.00 -6.11
CA LYS A 178 -16.66 23.24 -6.32
C LYS A 178 -17.58 22.21 -5.68
N ALA A 179 -17.04 21.10 -5.17
CA ALA A 179 -17.83 20.03 -4.58
C ALA A 179 -18.67 20.51 -3.38
N PRO A 180 -19.84 19.90 -3.10
CA PRO A 180 -20.61 20.22 -1.90
C PRO A 180 -19.78 19.99 -0.65
N ASP A 181 -19.78 20.97 0.26
CA ASP A 181 -19.04 20.82 1.51
C ASP A 181 -19.83 19.94 2.49
N TYR A 182 -19.34 18.73 2.68
CA TYR A 182 -19.95 17.79 3.61
C TYR A 182 -19.24 17.86 4.97
N LYS A 183 -19.98 18.35 5.98
CA LYS A 183 -19.48 18.52 7.37
C LYS A 183 -18.20 19.35 7.50
N GLY A 184 -17.98 20.33 6.61
CA GLY A 184 -16.77 21.17 6.62
C GLY A 184 -15.51 20.43 6.15
N GLY A 185 -15.64 19.27 5.52
CA GLY A 185 -14.52 18.41 5.15
C GLY A 185 -13.78 18.85 3.88
N ARG A 186 -14.40 19.66 3.01
CA ARG A 186 -13.84 19.98 1.69
C ARG A 186 -12.51 20.71 1.76
N ALA A 187 -12.41 21.75 2.59
CA ALA A 187 -11.17 22.52 2.73
C ALA A 187 -9.99 21.65 3.19
N LYS A 188 -10.26 20.68 4.08
CA LYS A 188 -9.26 19.71 4.52
C LYS A 188 -8.79 18.80 3.37
N LEU A 189 -9.72 18.30 2.55
CA LEU A 189 -9.39 17.46 1.40
C LEU A 189 -8.58 18.22 0.35
N VAL A 190 -8.93 19.47 0.06
CA VAL A 190 -8.16 20.35 -0.85
C VAL A 190 -6.73 20.55 -0.35
N ALA A 191 -6.57 20.86 0.94
CA ALA A 191 -5.24 21.03 1.53
C ALA A 191 -4.42 19.72 1.49
N GLN A 192 -5.04 18.58 1.73
CA GLN A 192 -4.39 17.28 1.63
C GLN A 192 -3.94 16.97 0.21
N THR A 193 -4.78 17.21 -0.81
CA THR A 193 -4.39 16.96 -2.20
C THR A 193 -3.29 17.89 -2.67
N GLN A 194 -3.26 19.15 -2.22
CA GLN A 194 -2.17 20.05 -2.52
C GLN A 194 -0.84 19.54 -1.94
N ALA A 195 -0.83 19.13 -0.66
CA ALA A 195 0.36 18.55 -0.04
C ALA A 195 0.83 17.26 -0.75
N ILE A 196 -0.10 16.39 -1.15
CA ILE A 196 0.23 15.17 -1.92
C ILE A 196 0.82 15.55 -3.28
N LYS A 197 0.23 16.54 -3.99
CA LYS A 197 0.73 17.01 -5.28
C LYS A 197 2.14 17.57 -5.17
N ASP A 198 2.41 18.35 -4.12
CA ASP A 198 3.73 18.91 -3.88
C ASP A 198 4.78 17.80 -3.72
N ILE A 199 4.48 16.77 -2.92
CA ILE A 199 5.39 15.64 -2.68
C ILE A 199 5.56 14.74 -3.92
N VAL A 200 4.47 14.43 -4.61
CA VAL A 200 4.44 13.34 -5.62
C VAL A 200 4.68 13.87 -7.04
N PHE A 201 4.13 15.03 -7.38
CA PHE A 201 4.12 15.57 -8.74
C PHE A 201 5.15 16.70 -8.92
N ASN A 202 5.19 17.67 -8.00
CA ASN A 202 6.07 18.84 -8.11
C ASN A 202 7.53 18.53 -7.74
N LYS A 203 7.75 17.57 -6.81
CA LYS A 203 9.05 17.21 -6.21
C LYS A 203 9.68 18.36 -5.44
#